data_AF-A0A9E3NPX7-F1
#
_entry.id   AF-A0A9E3NPX7-F1
#
_cell.length_a   1.000
_cell.length_b   1.000
_cell.length_c   1.000
_cell.angle_alpha   90.00
_cell.angle_beta   90.00
_cell.angle_gamma   90.00
#
_symmetry.space_group_name_H-M   'P 1'
#
loop_
_entity.id
_entity.type
_entity.pdbx_description
1 polymer ?
#
loop_
_entity_poly.entity_id
_entity_poly.type
_entity_poly.pdbx_seq_one_letter_code
_entity_poly.pdbx_strand_id
1 'polypeptide(L)'
;MTRSSLARFLSFAVLAALPAACGDVYADPVRDTGMATSARPPSSAFPGPTIEERMLPCPNQPLEGSACGSLGMTCEYGVSPDATCNTTLTCIGDASFGGAWVARPSKLCPTYDCPRGAMATIRDQPCDLPRSDAGPPSEADELACPMDDGVCACTTGRDAAHAHPRRWVCVTPRPSCPATRPLAGQSCVAARQCDYGSCDFKQGMQMDCRGDVWLAGGATCN
;
A
#
# COMPACT_ATOMS: atom_id res chain seq x y z
N MET A 1 43.71 15.16 55.42
CA MET A 1 43.33 13.77 55.11
C MET A 1 41.87 13.59 55.51
N THR A 2 40.93 13.88 54.59
CA THR A 2 40.06 12.91 53.87
C THR A 2 39.01 12.27 54.80
N ARG A 3 37.84 12.90 55.01
CA ARG A 3 36.55 12.89 54.26
C ARG A 3 35.70 11.59 54.39
N SER A 4 34.43 11.82 54.76
CA SER A 4 33.21 11.07 54.37
C SER A 4 32.95 9.72 55.02
N SER A 5 31.74 9.15 55.13
CA SER A 5 30.30 9.50 55.03
C SER A 5 29.61 8.12 54.98
N LEU A 6 28.47 7.89 55.62
CA LEU A 6 27.59 6.75 55.27
C LEU A 6 26.14 7.02 55.72
N ALA A 7 25.41 7.74 54.88
CA ALA A 7 23.95 7.79 54.90
C ALA A 7 23.43 6.82 53.83
N ARG A 8 22.67 5.81 54.27
CA ARG A 8 21.94 4.87 53.39
C ARG A 8 20.69 5.55 52.85
N PHE A 9 20.59 5.71 51.53
CA PHE A 9 19.32 6.00 50.85
C PHE A 9 18.86 4.74 50.11
N LEU A 10 17.64 4.31 50.43
CA LEU A 10 16.90 3.29 49.68
C LEU A 10 16.52 3.85 48.31
N SER A 11 16.89 3.15 47.24
CA SER A 11 16.45 3.42 45.87
C SER A 11 15.05 2.83 45.64
N PHE A 12 14.08 3.68 45.37
CA PHE A 12 12.83 3.29 44.70
C PHE A 12 13.09 3.22 43.19
N ALA A 13 12.91 2.04 42.60
CA ALA A 13 12.89 1.87 41.15
C ALA A 13 11.51 2.30 40.62
N VAL A 14 11.45 3.43 39.92
CA VAL A 14 10.29 3.83 39.12
C VAL A 14 10.48 3.23 37.72
N LEU A 15 9.65 2.24 37.37
CA LEU A 15 9.51 1.77 35.99
C LEU A 15 8.93 2.94 35.16
N ALA A 16 9.73 3.48 34.25
CA ALA A 16 9.25 4.35 33.20
C ALA A 16 8.52 3.50 32.16
N ALA A 17 7.19 3.52 32.17
CA ALA A 17 6.39 3.09 31.03
C ALA A 17 6.53 4.16 29.94
N LEU A 18 7.19 3.81 28.82
CA LEU A 18 7.15 4.61 27.60
C LEU A 18 5.76 4.46 26.98
N PRO A 19 4.95 5.53 26.85
CA PRO A 19 3.88 5.52 25.86
C PRO A 19 4.54 5.51 24.49
N ALA A 20 4.31 4.44 23.72
CA ALA A 20 4.60 4.41 22.30
C ALA A 20 3.83 5.55 21.63
N ALA A 21 4.56 6.54 21.11
CA ALA A 21 4.03 7.64 20.34
C ALA A 21 3.67 7.15 18.93
N CYS A 22 2.44 6.69 18.74
CA CYS A 22 1.82 6.58 17.42
C CYS A 22 1.27 7.95 17.06
N GLY A 23 2.12 8.83 16.50
CA GLY A 23 1.71 10.12 15.97
C GLY A 23 1.30 10.01 14.51
N ASP A 24 0.01 10.23 14.25
CA ASP A 24 -0.59 10.74 13.02
C ASP A 24 -0.24 10.01 11.71
N VAL A 25 -0.99 8.95 11.44
CA VAL A 25 -1.12 8.34 10.10
C VAL A 25 -1.92 9.32 9.23
N TYR A 26 -1.25 9.95 8.26
CA TYR A 26 -1.84 10.81 7.24
C TYR A 26 -2.75 10.00 6.30
N ALA A 27 -3.98 9.75 6.73
CA ALA A 27 -5.10 9.73 5.81
C ALA A 27 -5.44 11.19 5.50
N ASP A 28 -5.61 11.54 4.21
CA ASP A 28 -6.18 12.81 3.82
C ASP A 28 -7.44 13.10 4.67
N PRO A 29 -7.61 14.32 5.24
CA PRO A 29 -8.85 14.66 5.90
C PRO A 29 -9.97 14.63 4.86
N VAL A 30 -10.80 13.59 4.91
CA VAL A 30 -12.07 13.58 4.20
C VAL A 30 -12.81 14.83 4.68
N ARG A 31 -13.10 15.76 3.76
CA ARG A 31 -13.94 16.91 4.08
C ARG A 31 -15.27 16.39 4.56
N ASP A 32 -15.48 16.52 5.85
CA ASP A 32 -16.72 16.19 6.54
C ASP A 32 -17.82 17.13 6.02
N THR A 33 -18.47 16.75 4.92
CA THR A 33 -19.76 17.33 4.54
C THR A 33 -20.75 16.81 5.56
N GLY A 34 -20.83 17.53 6.69
CA GLY A 34 -21.65 17.12 7.82
C GLY A 34 -23.08 16.85 7.40
N MET A 35 -23.59 15.67 7.75
CA MET A 35 -24.93 15.49 8.32
C MET A 35 -25.15 14.03 8.79
N ALA A 36 -25.76 13.96 9.98
CA ALA A 36 -26.47 12.84 10.59
C ALA A 36 -25.65 11.72 11.28
N THR A 37 -25.63 11.83 12.62
CA THR A 37 -25.47 10.73 13.56
C THR A 37 -26.45 9.60 13.25
N SER A 38 -25.97 8.50 12.67
CA SER A 38 -26.72 7.24 12.59
C SER A 38 -26.21 6.29 13.66
N ALA A 39 -27.04 6.05 14.67
CA ALA A 39 -26.78 5.09 15.73
C ALA A 39 -26.59 3.69 15.15
N ARG A 40 -25.45 3.06 15.43
CA ARG A 40 -25.13 1.67 15.04
C ARG A 40 -26.05 0.72 15.80
N PRO A 41 -26.93 -0.07 15.15
CA PRO A 41 -27.63 -1.13 15.85
C PRO A 41 -26.64 -2.26 16.20
N PRO A 42 -26.88 -3.01 17.30
CA PRO A 42 -25.99 -4.09 17.71
C PRO A 42 -25.92 -5.15 16.61
N SER A 43 -24.69 -5.49 16.22
CA SER A 43 -24.36 -6.57 15.30
C SER A 43 -24.94 -7.89 15.83
N SER A 44 -25.98 -8.38 15.19
CA SER A 44 -26.34 -9.79 15.25
C SER A 44 -25.26 -10.56 14.48
N ALA A 45 -24.58 -11.45 15.19
CA ALA A 45 -23.66 -12.41 14.60
C ALA A 45 -24.46 -13.40 13.74
N PHE A 46 -24.55 -13.11 12.44
CA PHE A 46 -24.90 -14.13 11.46
C PHE A 46 -23.64 -14.94 11.16
N PRO A 47 -23.62 -16.26 11.35
CA PRO A 47 -22.60 -17.10 10.76
C PRO A 47 -22.85 -17.08 9.24
N GLY A 48 -22.14 -16.19 8.54
CA GLY A 48 -22.08 -16.24 7.09
C GLY A 48 -21.53 -17.61 6.65
N PRO A 49 -21.97 -18.13 5.50
CA PRO A 49 -21.43 -19.39 5.01
C PRO A 49 -19.92 -19.22 4.80
N THR A 50 -19.13 -20.04 5.50
CA THR A 50 -17.70 -20.22 5.26
C THR A 50 -17.52 -20.96 3.95
N ILE A 51 -17.86 -20.31 2.84
CA ILE A 51 -17.32 -20.69 1.55
C ILE A 51 -15.96 -20.02 1.56
N GLU A 52 -14.89 -20.78 1.76
CA GLU A 52 -13.62 -20.42 1.14
C GLU A 52 -13.92 -20.37 -0.37
N GLU A 53 -14.44 -19.23 -0.82
CA GLU A 53 -14.63 -18.95 -2.22
C GLU A 53 -13.21 -18.96 -2.79
N ARG A 54 -12.86 -20.09 -3.40
CA ARG A 54 -11.55 -20.31 -3.99
C ARG A 54 -11.30 -19.14 -4.92
N MET A 55 -10.45 -18.22 -4.49
CA MET A 55 -10.13 -17.05 -5.28
C MET A 55 -9.42 -17.56 -6.52
N LEU A 56 -10.04 -17.39 -7.67
CA LEU A 56 -9.48 -17.82 -8.94
C LEU A 56 -8.51 -16.74 -9.44
N PRO A 57 -7.38 -17.13 -10.06
CA PRO A 57 -6.51 -16.16 -10.68
C PRO A 57 -7.26 -15.43 -11.80
N CYS A 58 -6.86 -14.19 -12.04
CA CYS A 58 -7.48 -13.36 -13.06
C CYS A 58 -7.39 -13.98 -14.45
N PRO A 59 -8.46 -13.87 -15.26
CA PRO A 59 -8.40 -14.23 -16.66
C PRO A 59 -7.44 -13.29 -17.41
N ASN A 60 -7.16 -13.62 -18.68
CA ASN A 60 -6.62 -12.62 -19.60
C ASN A 60 -7.55 -11.41 -19.65
N GLN A 61 -6.98 -10.20 -19.73
CA GLN A 61 -7.70 -8.93 -19.54
C GLN A 61 -9.07 -8.93 -20.24
N PRO A 62 -10.18 -9.04 -19.48
CA PRO A 62 -11.51 -9.12 -20.06
C PRO A 62 -11.97 -7.74 -20.51
N LEU A 63 -12.93 -7.72 -21.44
CA LEU A 63 -13.56 -6.48 -21.88
C LEU A 63 -14.46 -5.92 -20.79
N GLU A 64 -14.48 -4.60 -20.64
CA GLU A 64 -15.47 -3.92 -19.80
C GLU A 64 -16.90 -4.29 -20.25
N GLY A 65 -17.78 -4.54 -19.28
CA GLY A 65 -19.15 -4.98 -19.48
C GLY A 65 -19.30 -6.48 -19.83
N SER A 66 -18.21 -7.21 -20.05
CA SER A 66 -18.29 -8.66 -20.27
C SER A 66 -18.59 -9.41 -18.97
N ALA A 67 -19.22 -10.58 -19.10
CA ALA A 67 -19.62 -11.39 -17.96
C ALA A 67 -18.42 -11.89 -17.15
N CYS A 68 -18.60 -11.99 -15.83
CA CYS A 68 -17.58 -12.51 -14.91
C CYS A 68 -18.18 -13.56 -13.96
N GLY A 69 -17.35 -14.55 -13.59
CA GLY A 69 -17.80 -15.74 -12.86
C GLY A 69 -17.78 -15.62 -11.33
N SER A 70 -17.00 -14.69 -10.77
CA SER A 70 -16.79 -14.56 -9.32
C SER A 70 -16.92 -13.09 -8.90
N LEU A 71 -18.02 -12.76 -8.23
CA LEU A 71 -18.31 -11.41 -7.74
C LEU A 71 -17.25 -10.97 -6.71
N GLY A 72 -16.92 -9.67 -6.70
CA GLY A 72 -15.91 -9.11 -5.80
C GLY A 72 -14.46 -9.37 -6.24
N MET A 73 -14.23 -10.17 -7.28
CA MET A 73 -12.89 -10.37 -7.82
C MET A 73 -12.34 -9.06 -8.40
N THR A 74 -11.14 -8.68 -7.99
CA THR A 74 -10.42 -7.50 -8.49
C THR A 74 -9.14 -7.95 -9.19
N CYS A 75 -8.98 -7.53 -10.44
CA CYS A 75 -7.88 -7.87 -11.31
C CYS A 75 -7.15 -6.60 -11.75
N GLU A 76 -5.83 -6.61 -11.64
CA GLU A 76 -4.99 -5.50 -12.06
C GLU A 76 -4.15 -5.91 -13.28
N TYR A 77 -4.10 -5.01 -14.28
CA TYR A 77 -3.41 -5.21 -15.54
C TYR A 77 -2.50 -4.03 -15.84
N GLY A 78 -1.23 -4.31 -16.10
CA GLY A 78 -0.21 -3.32 -16.37
C GLY A 78 1.17 -3.83 -15.97
N VAL A 79 2.11 -2.91 -15.79
CA VAL A 79 3.50 -3.22 -15.40
C VAL A 79 4.01 -2.33 -14.28
N SER A 80 3.21 -1.34 -13.86
CA SER A 80 3.64 -0.40 -12.82
C SER A 80 3.54 -1.04 -11.44
N PRO A 81 4.49 -0.78 -10.53
CA PRO A 81 4.30 -1.07 -9.12
C PRO A 81 3.27 -0.14 -8.46
N ASP A 82 2.95 1.01 -9.03
CA ASP A 82 1.82 1.81 -8.57
C ASP A 82 0.52 1.29 -9.21
N ALA A 83 -0.40 0.81 -8.37
CA ALA A 83 -1.68 0.25 -8.79
C ALA A 83 -2.58 1.28 -9.50
N THR A 84 -2.43 2.58 -9.19
CA THR A 84 -3.20 3.63 -9.84
C THR A 84 -2.80 3.84 -11.30
N CYS A 85 -1.59 3.42 -11.67
CA CYS A 85 -1.08 3.42 -13.04
C CYS A 85 -1.51 2.22 -13.87
N ASN A 86 -2.13 1.23 -13.23
CA ASN A 86 -2.56 -0.01 -13.86
C ASN A 86 -4.08 0.00 -14.02
N THR A 87 -4.55 -0.67 -15.07
CA THR A 87 -5.99 -0.84 -15.29
C THR A 87 -6.51 -1.85 -14.28
N THR A 88 -7.49 -1.46 -13.49
CA THR A 88 -8.14 -2.38 -12.55
C THR A 88 -9.52 -2.75 -13.07
N LEU A 89 -9.83 -4.04 -13.16
CA LEU A 89 -11.19 -4.52 -13.43
C LEU A 89 -11.73 -5.22 -12.19
N THR A 90 -12.92 -4.83 -11.76
CA THR A 90 -13.64 -5.49 -10.66
C THR A 90 -14.90 -6.14 -11.19
N CYS A 91 -15.09 -7.41 -10.85
CA CYS A 91 -16.32 -8.14 -11.14
C CYS A 91 -17.40 -7.68 -10.16
N ILE A 92 -18.33 -6.87 -10.63
CA ILE A 92 -19.44 -6.36 -9.84
C ILE A 92 -20.77 -6.86 -10.41
N GLY A 93 -21.78 -6.89 -9.57
CA GLY A 93 -23.11 -7.37 -9.93
C GLY A 93 -23.79 -7.94 -8.71
N ASP A 94 -24.86 -8.69 -8.94
CA ASP A 94 -25.57 -9.41 -7.90
C ASP A 94 -25.89 -10.82 -8.36
N ALA A 95 -26.21 -11.68 -7.39
CA ALA A 95 -26.49 -13.09 -7.65
C ALA A 95 -27.73 -13.32 -8.54
N SER A 96 -28.59 -12.30 -8.73
CA SER A 96 -29.82 -12.40 -9.51
C SER A 96 -29.62 -12.07 -10.99
N PHE A 97 -28.72 -11.13 -11.30
CA PHE A 97 -28.48 -10.66 -12.67
C PHE A 97 -27.11 -11.05 -13.24
N GLY A 98 -26.25 -11.68 -12.43
CA GLY A 98 -24.91 -12.08 -12.81
C GLY A 98 -23.89 -10.95 -12.60
N GLY A 99 -22.61 -11.29 -12.79
CA GLY A 99 -21.50 -10.33 -12.68
C GLY A 99 -21.07 -9.79 -14.03
N ALA A 100 -20.67 -8.52 -14.05
CA ALA A 100 -19.98 -7.88 -15.16
C ALA A 100 -18.66 -7.24 -14.71
N TRP A 101 -17.68 -7.26 -15.61
CA TRP A 101 -16.41 -6.57 -15.42
C TRP A 101 -16.59 -5.06 -15.54
N VAL A 102 -16.23 -4.32 -14.50
CA VAL A 102 -16.20 -2.86 -14.53
C VAL A 102 -14.77 -2.37 -14.40
N ALA A 103 -14.36 -1.55 -15.36
CA ALA A 103 -13.01 -0.99 -15.41
C ALA A 103 -12.92 0.27 -14.56
N ARG A 104 -11.84 0.38 -13.78
CA ARG A 104 -11.31 1.64 -13.28
C ARG A 104 -10.08 1.96 -14.13
N PRO A 105 -10.16 2.97 -15.02
CA PRO A 105 -9.06 3.28 -15.93
C PRO A 105 -7.83 3.72 -15.15
N SER A 106 -6.66 3.34 -15.65
CA SER A 106 -5.38 3.77 -15.09
C SER A 106 -5.18 5.27 -15.24
N LYS A 107 -4.44 5.85 -14.30
CA LYS A 107 -3.78 7.13 -14.51
C LYS A 107 -2.56 6.91 -15.41
N LEU A 108 -2.29 7.87 -16.30
CA LEU A 108 -1.03 7.87 -17.04
C LEU A 108 0.09 8.20 -16.06
N CYS A 109 0.95 7.22 -15.79
CA CYS A 109 2.13 7.41 -14.98
C CYS A 109 3.37 7.50 -15.87
N PRO A 110 4.30 8.42 -15.60
CA PRO A 110 5.50 8.61 -16.40
C PRO A 110 6.52 7.49 -16.12
N THR A 111 6.24 6.28 -16.59
CA THR A 111 7.13 5.11 -16.43
C THR A 111 8.43 5.24 -17.22
N TYR A 112 8.50 6.14 -18.21
CA TYR A 112 9.72 6.42 -18.97
C TYR A 112 10.79 7.14 -18.16
N ASP A 113 10.42 7.79 -17.05
CA ASP A 113 11.35 8.50 -16.15
C ASP A 113 11.96 7.55 -15.10
N CYS A 114 11.60 6.26 -15.13
CA CYS A 114 12.14 5.29 -14.19
C CYS A 114 13.62 5.00 -14.47
N PRO A 115 14.51 5.18 -13.47
CA PRO A 115 15.90 4.82 -13.61
C PRO A 115 16.02 3.31 -13.79
N ARG A 116 17.02 2.88 -14.56
CA ARG A 116 17.35 1.46 -14.74
C ARG A 116 18.59 1.10 -13.93
N GLY A 117 18.61 -0.12 -13.39
CA GLY A 117 19.76 -0.68 -12.67
C GLY A 117 19.40 -1.17 -11.27
N ALA A 118 20.43 -1.54 -10.50
CA ALA A 118 20.26 -2.04 -9.14
C ALA A 118 19.86 -0.91 -8.18
N MET A 119 19.02 -1.22 -7.20
CA MET A 119 18.57 -0.22 -6.21
C MET A 119 19.73 0.44 -5.46
N ALA A 120 20.84 -0.26 -5.23
CA ALA A 120 22.00 0.26 -4.51
C ALA A 120 22.63 1.50 -5.16
N THR A 121 22.52 1.68 -6.47
CA THR A 121 23.07 2.85 -7.17
C THR A 121 22.11 4.04 -7.21
N ILE A 122 20.82 3.79 -6.96
CA ILE A 122 19.74 4.77 -7.11
C ILE A 122 19.26 5.28 -5.76
N ARG A 123 19.28 4.43 -4.73
CA ARG A 123 18.89 4.77 -3.36
C ARG A 123 19.56 6.06 -2.90
N ASP A 124 18.75 6.92 -2.31
CA ASP A 124 19.11 8.24 -1.78
C ASP A 124 19.64 9.22 -2.83
N GLN A 125 19.64 8.91 -4.14
CA GLN A 125 19.97 9.91 -5.15
C GLN A 125 18.86 10.97 -5.25
N PRO A 126 19.20 12.24 -5.52
CA PRO A 126 18.19 13.25 -5.87
C PRO A 126 17.34 12.78 -7.05
N CYS A 127 16.08 13.18 -7.06
CA CYS A 127 15.16 12.88 -8.15
C CYS A 127 14.20 14.03 -8.40
N ASP A 128 13.74 14.14 -9.64
CA ASP A 128 12.76 15.12 -10.07
C ASP A 128 11.55 14.39 -10.66
N LEU A 129 10.36 14.88 -10.35
CA LEU A 129 9.13 14.44 -11.03
C LEU A 129 8.87 15.35 -12.23
N PRO A 130 8.39 14.83 -13.36
CA PRO A 130 8.03 15.66 -14.48
C PRO A 130 6.99 16.69 -14.03
N ARG A 131 7.23 17.97 -14.35
CA ARG A 131 6.22 19.01 -14.13
C ARG A 131 4.99 18.66 -14.95
N SER A 132 3.85 18.53 -14.28
CA SER A 132 2.58 18.49 -14.98
C SER A 132 2.17 19.92 -15.37
N ASP A 133 1.38 20.06 -16.44
CA ASP A 133 0.81 21.35 -16.84
C ASP A 133 -0.13 21.93 -15.77
N ALA A 134 -0.49 21.13 -14.76
CA ALA A 134 -1.37 21.48 -13.65
C ALA A 134 -0.66 22.18 -12.47
N GLY A 135 0.67 22.35 -12.50
CA GLY A 135 1.41 23.10 -11.49
C GLY A 135 2.72 22.43 -11.02
N PRO A 136 3.30 22.86 -9.88
CA PRO A 136 4.45 22.17 -9.30
C PRO A 136 4.05 20.72 -8.94
N PRO A 137 4.97 19.74 -9.06
CA PRO A 137 4.67 18.36 -8.73
C PRO A 137 4.18 18.26 -7.29
N SER A 138 3.04 17.62 -7.13
CA SER A 138 2.37 17.32 -5.86
C SER A 138 2.80 15.96 -5.34
N GLU A 139 2.26 15.57 -4.20
CA GLU A 139 2.47 14.23 -3.62
C GLU A 139 1.74 13.14 -4.41
N ALA A 140 0.66 13.51 -5.10
CA ALA A 140 -0.08 12.61 -5.97
C ALA A 140 0.71 12.22 -7.23
N ASP A 141 1.84 12.88 -7.48
CA ASP A 141 2.70 12.66 -8.64
C ASP A 141 3.90 11.73 -8.32
N GLU A 142 3.95 11.14 -7.10
CA GLU A 142 5.00 10.19 -6.73
C GLU A 142 5.16 9.09 -7.78
N LEU A 143 6.38 8.97 -8.31
CA LEU A 143 6.71 8.00 -9.34
C LEU A 143 7.32 6.75 -8.70
N ALA A 144 6.58 5.65 -8.74
CA ALA A 144 7.03 4.32 -8.33
C ALA A 144 7.60 3.53 -9.51
N CYS A 145 8.81 3.01 -9.34
CA CYS A 145 9.58 2.34 -10.37
C CYS A 145 9.94 0.92 -9.95
N PRO A 146 9.65 -0.09 -10.79
CA PRO A 146 10.09 -1.44 -10.54
C PRO A 146 11.59 -1.54 -10.81
N MET A 147 12.30 -2.24 -9.93
CA MET A 147 13.75 -2.46 -10.00
C MET A 147 14.02 -3.96 -10.08
N ASP A 148 15.25 -4.34 -10.46
CA ASP A 148 15.63 -5.76 -10.55
C ASP A 148 15.53 -6.48 -9.18
N ASP A 149 15.75 -5.75 -8.08
CA ASP A 149 15.81 -6.25 -6.71
C ASP A 149 14.80 -5.59 -5.74
N GLY A 150 13.76 -4.92 -6.25
CA GLY A 150 12.73 -4.30 -5.42
C GLY A 150 11.95 -3.19 -6.13
N VAL A 151 11.56 -2.17 -5.36
CA VAL A 151 10.83 -0.99 -5.85
C VAL A 151 11.49 0.27 -5.32
N CYS A 152 11.61 1.29 -6.17
CA CYS A 152 12.03 2.64 -5.76
C CYS A 152 10.94 3.65 -6.08
N ALA A 153 10.71 4.63 -5.20
CA ALA A 153 9.85 5.76 -5.46
C ALA A 153 10.63 7.07 -5.37
N CYS A 154 10.35 8.00 -6.29
CA CYS A 154 10.81 9.37 -6.17
C CYS A 154 9.83 10.13 -5.27
N THR A 155 10.23 10.35 -4.02
CA THR A 155 9.36 10.92 -2.96
C THR A 155 10.08 12.03 -2.20
N THR A 156 9.31 12.88 -1.52
CA THR A 156 9.81 13.83 -0.51
C THR A 156 10.02 13.18 0.86
N GLY A 157 9.76 11.88 1.02
CA GLY A 157 9.89 11.17 2.29
C GLY A 157 8.54 10.93 2.98
N ARG A 158 8.61 10.41 4.21
CA ARG A 158 7.45 9.87 4.95
C ARG A 158 6.44 10.92 5.40
N ASP A 159 6.84 12.18 5.55
CA ASP A 159 5.96 13.25 6.02
C ASP A 159 5.44 14.11 4.87
N ALA A 160 4.12 14.20 4.75
CA ALA A 160 3.44 15.15 3.87
C ALA A 160 3.49 16.60 4.40
N ALA A 161 4.00 16.80 5.63
CA ALA A 161 3.95 18.06 6.33
C ALA A 161 5.12 19.02 6.02
N HIS A 162 6.23 18.51 5.46
CA HIS A 162 7.42 19.32 5.21
C HIS A 162 7.91 19.15 3.78
N ALA A 163 8.27 20.28 3.15
CA ALA A 163 8.88 20.28 1.83
C ALA A 163 10.35 19.85 1.94
N HIS A 164 10.62 18.56 1.74
CA HIS A 164 11.98 18.04 1.62
C HIS A 164 12.42 17.99 0.15
N PRO A 165 13.73 18.07 -0.13
CA PRO A 165 14.24 17.77 -1.46
C PRO A 165 13.88 16.31 -1.81
N ARG A 166 13.36 16.11 -3.02
CA ARG A 166 12.96 14.80 -3.52
C ARG A 166 14.17 13.89 -3.72
N ARG A 167 14.02 12.63 -3.30
CA ARG A 167 15.04 11.59 -3.43
C ARG A 167 14.40 10.25 -3.76
N TRP A 168 15.19 9.37 -4.34
CA TRP A 168 14.82 7.98 -4.54
C TRP A 168 14.87 7.22 -3.23
N VAL A 169 13.71 6.76 -2.75
CA VAL A 169 13.59 5.85 -1.63
C VAL A 169 13.32 4.45 -2.18
N CYS A 170 14.02 3.44 -1.68
CA CYS A 170 14.04 2.11 -2.28
C CYS A 170 13.78 1.03 -1.23
N VAL A 171 12.84 0.13 -1.51
CA VAL A 171 12.41 -0.95 -0.63
C VAL A 171 12.67 -2.30 -1.28
N THR A 172 13.43 -3.13 -0.56
CA THR A 172 13.71 -4.51 -0.96
C THR A 172 12.71 -5.40 -0.21
N PRO A 173 11.86 -6.15 -0.90
CA PRO A 173 10.91 -7.03 -0.25
C PRO A 173 11.64 -8.18 0.44
N ARG A 174 10.97 -8.88 1.36
CA ARG A 174 11.56 -10.04 2.04
C ARG A 174 11.97 -11.10 1.01
N PRO A 175 13.01 -11.93 1.25
CA PRO A 175 13.47 -12.94 0.28
C PRO A 175 12.40 -13.96 -0.16
N SER A 176 11.35 -14.14 0.63
CA SER A 176 10.20 -14.99 0.30
C SER A 176 9.20 -14.32 -0.65
N CYS A 177 9.34 -13.03 -0.92
CA CYS A 177 8.45 -12.26 -1.77
C CYS A 177 9.03 -12.15 -3.18
N PRO A 178 8.19 -12.06 -4.22
CA PRO A 178 8.63 -11.63 -5.53
C PRO A 178 9.43 -10.33 -5.45
N ALA A 179 10.47 -10.17 -6.27
CA ALA A 179 11.32 -8.97 -6.27
C ALA A 179 10.51 -7.72 -6.64
N THR A 180 9.64 -7.83 -7.64
CA THR A 180 8.70 -6.77 -8.02
C THR A 180 7.34 -6.99 -7.36
N ARG A 181 6.60 -5.90 -7.16
CA ARG A 181 5.22 -5.97 -6.66
C ARG A 181 4.37 -6.76 -7.66
N PRO A 182 3.73 -7.88 -7.26
CA PRO A 182 2.80 -8.58 -8.11
C PRO A 182 1.51 -7.78 -8.31
N LEU A 183 0.79 -8.05 -9.40
CA LEU A 183 -0.50 -7.40 -9.67
C LEU A 183 -1.61 -8.09 -8.88
N ALA A 184 -2.62 -7.34 -8.45
CA ALA A 184 -3.80 -7.91 -7.81
C ALA A 184 -4.47 -8.95 -8.74
N GLY A 185 -4.76 -10.12 -8.17
CA GLY A 185 -5.38 -11.27 -8.81
C GLY A 185 -4.44 -12.16 -9.63
N GLN A 186 -3.13 -11.88 -9.66
CA GLN A 186 -2.14 -12.86 -10.11
C GLN A 186 -2.04 -14.04 -9.16
N SER A 187 -1.65 -15.21 -9.67
CA SER A 187 -1.44 -16.38 -8.83
C SER A 187 -0.24 -16.19 -7.90
N CYS A 188 -0.32 -16.81 -6.73
CA CYS A 188 0.74 -16.82 -5.73
C CYS A 188 0.82 -18.20 -5.08
N VAL A 189 1.94 -18.45 -4.39
CA VAL A 189 2.16 -19.74 -3.71
C VAL A 189 2.30 -19.46 -2.22
N ALA A 190 1.47 -20.13 -1.42
CA ALA A 190 1.44 -20.08 0.05
C ALA A 190 1.19 -18.70 0.67
N ALA A 191 0.34 -18.69 1.70
CA ALA A 191 -0.07 -17.48 2.39
C ALA A 191 1.14 -16.68 2.91
N ARG A 192 1.24 -15.41 2.48
CA ARG A 192 2.31 -14.50 2.87
C ARG A 192 1.89 -13.05 2.64
N GLN A 193 2.52 -12.15 3.39
CA GLN A 193 2.36 -10.70 3.27
C GLN A 193 3.71 -10.13 2.82
N CYS A 194 3.67 -9.31 1.77
CA CYS A 194 4.83 -8.70 1.16
C CYS A 194 4.63 -7.20 1.12
N ASP A 195 5.57 -6.48 1.73
CA ASP A 195 5.58 -5.03 1.74
C ASP A 195 6.56 -4.53 0.68
N TYR A 196 6.03 -3.75 -0.26
CA TYR A 196 6.81 -3.12 -1.33
C TYR A 196 6.93 -1.61 -1.10
N GLY A 197 6.85 -1.16 0.15
CA GLY A 197 7.07 0.24 0.55
C GLY A 197 5.82 0.96 1.02
N SER A 198 4.93 0.28 1.72
CA SER A 198 3.68 0.82 2.26
C SER A 198 3.87 1.95 3.26
N CYS A 199 5.05 1.99 3.90
CA CYS A 199 5.41 3.02 4.89
C CYS A 199 6.54 3.93 4.43
N ASP A 200 7.13 3.63 3.27
CA ASP A 200 8.20 4.42 2.67
C ASP A 200 7.69 5.25 1.49
N PHE A 201 6.58 4.82 0.89
CA PHE A 201 5.89 5.46 -0.23
C PHE A 201 4.48 5.83 0.22
N LYS A 202 3.93 6.92 -0.31
CA LYS A 202 2.59 7.38 0.09
C LYS A 202 1.46 6.50 -0.46
N GLN A 203 1.78 5.69 -1.46
CA GLN A 203 0.81 4.93 -2.25
C GLN A 203 0.52 3.50 -1.73
N GLY A 204 1.00 3.10 -0.55
CA GLY A 204 0.58 1.85 0.11
C GLY A 204 0.74 0.60 -0.78
N MET A 205 1.94 0.02 -0.87
CA MET A 205 2.25 -1.05 -1.82
C MET A 205 2.24 -2.46 -1.22
N GLN A 206 1.40 -2.72 -0.23
CA GLN A 206 1.34 -4.04 0.39
C GLN A 206 0.59 -5.04 -0.49
N MET A 207 1.08 -6.29 -0.55
CA MET A 207 0.40 -7.40 -1.21
C MET A 207 0.26 -8.60 -0.26
N ASP A 208 -0.94 -9.18 -0.22
CA ASP A 208 -1.26 -10.38 0.53
C ASP A 208 -1.55 -11.54 -0.42
N CYS A 209 -0.80 -12.63 -0.30
CA CYS A 209 -1.13 -13.89 -0.97
C CYS A 209 -2.17 -14.63 -0.13
N ARG A 210 -3.41 -14.75 -0.61
CA ARG A 210 -4.49 -15.46 0.07
C ARG A 210 -5.27 -16.26 -0.97
N GLY A 211 -5.61 -17.52 -0.64
CA GLY A 211 -6.33 -18.38 -1.57
C GLY A 211 -5.62 -18.54 -2.92
N ASP A 212 -4.29 -18.62 -2.91
CA ASP A 212 -3.42 -18.74 -4.10
C ASP A 212 -3.50 -17.56 -5.08
N VAL A 213 -4.02 -16.40 -4.67
CA VAL A 213 -3.97 -15.15 -5.43
C VAL A 213 -3.40 -13.99 -4.62
N TRP A 214 -2.76 -13.06 -5.31
CA TRP A 214 -2.31 -11.79 -4.75
C TRP A 214 -3.47 -10.82 -4.60
N LEU A 215 -3.57 -10.19 -3.44
CA LEU A 215 -4.54 -9.15 -3.14
C LEU A 215 -3.80 -7.89 -2.73
N ALA A 216 -4.25 -6.73 -3.19
CA ALA A 216 -3.78 -5.47 -2.63
C ALA A 216 -4.13 -5.45 -1.13
N GLY A 217 -3.11 -5.38 -0.28
CA GLY A 217 -3.25 -5.26 1.16
C GLY A 217 -3.58 -3.83 1.58
N GLY A 218 -3.94 -3.66 2.86
CA GLY A 218 -4.00 -2.33 3.48
C GLY A 218 -2.64 -1.90 4.01
N ALA A 219 -2.35 -0.60 3.99
CA ALA A 219 -1.13 -0.08 4.61
C ALA A 219 -1.15 -0.32 6.13
N THR A 220 -0.24 -1.12 6.66
CA THR A 220 0.00 -1.18 8.11
C THR A 220 1.38 -0.63 8.43
N CYS A 221 1.43 0.65 8.79
CA CYS A 221 2.59 1.26 9.43
C CYS A 221 2.38 1.15 10.94
N ASN A 222 3.02 0.15 11.55
CA ASN A 222 3.10 -0.02 13.00
C ASN A 222 4.40 0.59 13.52
#